data_AF-B0MKH3-F1
#
_entry.id   AF-B0MKH3-F1
#
_cell.length_a   1.000
_cell.length_b   1.000
_cell.length_c   1.000
_cell.angle_alpha   90.00
_cell.angle_beta   90.00
_cell.angle_gamma   90.00
#
_symmetry.space_group_name_H-M   'P 1'
#
loop_
_entity.id
_entity.type
_entity.pdbx_description
1 polymer ?
#
loop_
_entity_poly.entity_id
_entity_poly.type
_entity_poly.pdbx_seq_one_letter_code
_entity_poly.pdbx_strand_id
1 'polypeptide(L)' 'MTAKIIVKCIIYNRALNRFLLVQRCENDHTGANTWENAGGNIEDGETPEDAVFREVKEETGITDIEIKKRSLMSAF' A
#
# COMPACT_ATOMS: atom_id res chain seq x y z
N MET A 1 -20.28 -3.50 -14.78
CA MET A 1 -18.82 -3.40 -14.58
C MET A 1 -18.60 -2.65 -13.28
N THR A 2 -17.76 -3.16 -12.38
CA THR A 2 -17.51 -2.56 -11.08
C THR A 2 -16.03 -2.22 -10.98
N ALA A 3 -15.71 -0.97 -10.69
CA ALA A 3 -14.33 -0.56 -10.44
C ALA A 3 -14.04 -0.67 -8.93
N LYS A 4 -12.85 -1.14 -8.57
CA LYS A 4 -12.34 -1.06 -7.21
C LYS A 4 -11.30 0.04 -7.13
N ILE A 5 -11.32 0.81 -6.04
CA ILE A 5 -10.30 1.82 -5.76
C ILE A 5 -9.23 1.17 -4.89
N ILE A 6 -7.97 1.29 -5.33
CA ILE A 6 -6.81 0.80 -4.60
C ILE A 6 -5.92 1.96 -4.18
N VAL A 7 -5.20 1.76 -3.08
CA VAL A 7 -4.14 2.64 -2.61
C VAL A 7 -2.81 1.89 -2.64
N LYS A 8 -1.75 2.61 -3.00
CA LYS A 8 -0.37 2.12 -2.89
C LYS A 8 0.48 3.22 -2.28
N CYS A 9 1.37 2.85 -1.37
CA CYS A 9 2.22 3.80 -0.65
C CYS A 9 3.70 3.47 -0.79
N ILE A 10 4.52 4.50 -0.97
CA ILE A 10 5.98 4.39 -0.95
C ILE A 10 6.44 4.77 0.45
N ILE A 11 7.02 3.82 1.17
CA ILE A 11 7.50 4.02 2.53
C ILE A 11 9.00 4.22 2.51
N TYR A 12 9.45 5.41 2.93
CA TYR A 12 10.86 5.77 3.01
C TYR A 12 11.32 5.88 4.47
N ASN A 13 12.22 4.99 4.88
CA ASN A 13 12.87 5.06 6.18
C ASN A 13 14.08 6.00 6.09
N ARG A 14 13.94 7.19 6.70
CA ARG A 14 14.99 8.23 6.70
C ARG A 14 16.26 7.81 7.44
N ALA A 15 16.12 7.10 8.56
CA ALA A 15 17.26 6.68 9.38
C ALA A 15 18.13 5.65 8.66
N LEU A 16 17.51 4.76 7.89
CA LEU A 16 18.20 3.72 7.13
C LEU A 16 18.53 4.13 5.69
N ASN A 17 17.98 5.26 5.22
CA ASN A 17 18.03 5.70 3.83
C ASN A 17 17.58 4.59 2.84
N ARG A 18 16.43 3.97 3.12
CA ARG A 18 15.90 2.83 2.34
C ARG A 18 14.40 2.93 2.11
N PHE A 19 13.94 2.30 1.04
CA PHE A 19 12.52 2.09 0.78
C PHE A 19 12.09 0.70 1.24
N LEU A 20 10.88 0.59 1.77
CA LEU A 20 10.26 -0.70 2.06
C LEU A 20 9.49 -1.19 0.84
N LEU A 21 9.72 -2.45 0.48
CA LEU A 21 8.89 -3.20 -0.46
C LEU A 21 8.39 -4.44 0.26
N VAL A 22 7.20 -4.89 -0.11
CA VAL A 22 6.58 -6.12 0.39
C VAL A 22 6.70 -7.18 -0.71
N GLN A 23 7.10 -8.40 -0.34
CA GLN A 23 7.13 -9.52 -1.28
C GLN A 23 5.79 -10.24 -1.25
N ARG A 24 5.19 -10.41 -2.42
CA ARG A 24 3.93 -11.15 -2.59
C ARG A 24 4.11 -12.62 -2.24
N CYS A 25 3.04 -13.22 -1.69
CA CYS A 25 3.05 -14.63 -1.34
C CYS A 25 3.23 -15.49 -2.59
N GLU A 26 3.92 -16.62 -2.47
CA GLU A 26 4.10 -17.58 -3.56
C GLU A 26 2.75 -18.13 -4.08
N ASN A 27 1.73 -18.13 -3.24
CA ASN A 27 0.40 -18.64 -3.54
C ASN A 27 -0.54 -17.57 -4.13
N ASP A 28 -0.05 -16.36 -4.36
CA ASP A 28 -0.85 -15.31 -4.99
C ASP A 28 -1.10 -15.64 -6.47
N HIS A 29 -2.37 -15.61 -6.87
CA HIS A 29 -2.81 -15.90 -8.25
C HIS A 29 -2.18 -14.99 -9.31
N THR A 30 -1.64 -13.84 -8.91
CA THR A 30 -1.02 -12.87 -9.82
C THR A 30 0.20 -12.26 -9.13
N GLY A 31 1.33 -12.22 -9.84
CA GLY A 31 2.56 -11.63 -9.33
C GLY A 31 3.20 -12.39 -8.16
N ALA A 32 2.99 -13.70 -8.03
CA ALA A 32 3.68 -14.49 -7.00
C ALA A 32 5.19 -14.21 -6.97
N ASN A 33 5.75 -14.05 -5.77
CA ASN A 33 7.16 -13.75 -5.51
C ASN A 33 7.68 -12.39 -6.04
N THR A 34 6.83 -11.53 -6.59
CA THR A 34 7.27 -10.18 -6.98
C THR A 34 7.31 -9.25 -5.77
N TRP A 35 8.08 -8.16 -5.92
CA TRP A 35 8.15 -7.09 -4.93
C TRP A 35 7.25 -5.94 -5.34
N GLU A 36 6.52 -5.38 -4.38
CA GLU A 36 5.64 -4.25 -4.61
C GLU A 36 5.61 -3.26 -3.44
N ASN A 37 4.91 -2.15 -3.67
CA ASN A 37 4.60 -1.19 -2.64
C ASN A 37 3.45 -1.72 -1.76
N ALA A 38 3.50 -1.40 -0.47
CA ALA A 38 2.42 -1.74 0.47
C ALA A 38 1.11 -1.04 0.08
N GLY A 39 -0.01 -1.71 0.32
CA GLY A 39 -1.35 -1.18 0.10
C GLY A 39 -2.32 -2.16 -0.55
N GLY A 40 -3.60 -1.82 -0.52
CA GLY A 40 -4.67 -2.69 -0.99
C GLY A 40 -5.91 -1.93 -1.42
N ASN A 41 -7.08 -2.56 -1.25
CA ASN A 41 -8.35 -1.95 -1.61
C ASN A 41 -8.81 -0.99 -0.51
N ILE A 42 -9.49 0.09 -0.90
CA ILE A 42 -10.26 0.90 0.04
C ILE A 42 -11.55 0.15 0.37
N GLU A 43 -11.84 -0.04 1.66
CA GLU A 43 -13.07 -0.67 2.13
C GLU A 43 -14.22 0.36 2.30
N ASP A 44 -15.44 -0.14 2.45
CA ASP A 44 -16.63 0.70 2.57
C ASP A 44 -16.55 1.58 3.83
N GLY A 45 -16.59 2.89 3.61
CA GLY A 45 -16.52 3.90 4.69
C GLY A 45 -15.11 4.36 5.03
N GLU A 46 -14.05 3.82 4.40
CA GLU A 46 -12.68 4.27 4.60
C GLU A 46 -12.33 5.49 3.73
N THR A 47 -11.52 6.40 4.27
CA THR A 47 -10.76 7.34 3.43
C THR A 47 -9.53 6.63 2.83
N PRO A 48 -8.95 7.15 1.72
CA PRO A 48 -7.69 6.62 1.21
C PRO A 48 -6.57 6.59 2.26
N GLU A 49 -6.55 7.57 3.15
CA GLU A 49 -5.61 7.66 4.26
C GLU A 49 -5.84 6.54 5.29
N ASP A 50 -7.09 6.30 5.70
CA ASP A 50 -7.45 5.20 6.61
C ASP A 50 -7.02 3.84 6.04
N ALA A 51 -7.32 3.62 4.75
CA ALA A 51 -6.93 2.40 4.04
C ALA A 51 -5.40 2.23 4.01
N VAL A 52 -4.63 3.30 3.74
CA VAL A 52 -3.16 3.24 3.78
C VAL A 52 -2.64 2.86 5.17
N PHE A 53 -3.17 3.48 6.24
CA PHE A 53 -2.74 3.16 7.60
C PHE A 53 -3.07 1.71 7.98
N ARG A 54 -4.26 1.22 7.62
CA ARG A 54 -4.66 -0.18 7.85
C ARG A 54 -3.76 -1.16 7.11
N GLU A 55 -3.62 -0.99 5.80
CA GLU A 55 -2.84 -1.90 4.95
C GLU A 55 -1.36 -1.95 5.36
N VAL A 56 -0.73 -0.79 5.64
CA VAL A 56 0.66 -0.76 6.10
C VAL A 56 0.82 -1.51 7.43
N LYS A 57 -0.12 -1.31 8.36
CA LYS A 57 -0.09 -2.01 9.65
C LYS A 57 -0.26 -3.52 9.47
N GLU A 58 -1.19 -3.96 8.62
CA GLU A 58 -1.47 -5.38 8.37
C GLU A 58 -0.30 -6.10 7.67
N GLU A 59 0.28 -5.48 6.64
CA GLU A 59 1.33 -6.10 5.83
C GLU A 59 2.73 -6.02 6.46
N THR A 60 2.98 -4.99 7.29
CA THR A 60 4.35 -4.68 7.76
C THR A 60 4.48 -4.56 9.28
N GLY A 61 3.37 -4.42 10.01
CA GLY A 61 3.35 -4.14 11.45
C GLY A 61 3.72 -2.71 11.84
N ILE A 62 4.06 -1.84 10.88
CA ILE A 62 4.45 -0.45 11.14
C ILE A 62 3.19 0.38 11.44
N THR A 63 3.24 1.17 12.51
CA THR A 63 2.11 2.02 12.95
C THR A 63 2.45 3.51 13.00
N ASP A 64 3.74 3.84 13.02
CA ASP A 64 4.23 5.22 13.08
C ASP A 64 4.71 5.66 11.69
N ILE A 65 3.76 6.06 10.84
CA ILE A 65 4.02 6.60 9.51
C ILE A 65 3.37 7.98 9.36
N GLU A 66 4.00 8.85 8.58
CA GLU A 66 3.46 10.16 8.24
C GLU A 66 3.23 10.28 6.73
N ILE A 67 2.00 10.61 6.32
CA ILE A 67 1.66 10.83 4.92
C ILE A 67 2.03 12.26 4.51
N LYS A 68 3.11 12.39 3.74
CA LYS A 68 3.60 13.71 3.26
C LYS A 68 3.01 14.17 1.92
N LYS A 69 2.60 13.25 1.05
CA LYS A 69 2.10 13.57 -0.29
C LYS A 69 1.09 12.54 -0.77
N ARG A 70 0.05 13.02 -1.45
CA ARG A 70 -0.97 12.20 -2.14
C ARG A 70 -1.06 12.60 -3.61
N SER A 71 -1.32 11.63 -4.47
CA SER A 71 -1.65 11.84 -5.88
C SER A 71 -2.73 10.85 -6.27
N LEU A 72 -3.74 11.32 -6.99
CA LEU A 72 -4.68 10.43 -7.67
C LEU A 72 -4.08 10.09 -9.03
N MET A 73 -4.06 8.80 -9.37
CA MET A 73 -3.62 8.33 -10.67
C MET A 73 -4.78 7.57 -11.30
N SER A 74 -5.36 8.13 -12.34
CA SER A 74 -6.41 7.48 -13.12
C SER A 74 -5.83 7.04 -14.46
N ALA A 75 -5.99 5.76 -14.79
CA ALA A 75 -5.79 5.29 -16.14
C ALA A 75 -7.11 5.53 -16.91
N PHE A 76 -7.14 6.59 -17.72
CA PHE A 76 -8.15 6.81 -18.75
C PHE A 76 -7.44 6.80 -20.11
#